data_AF-A0A512D3Z7-F1
#
_entry.id   AF-A0A512D3Z7-F1
#
_cell.length_a   1.000
_cell.length_b   1.000
_cell.length_c   1.000
_cell.angle_alpha   90.00
_cell.angle_beta   90.00
_cell.angle_gamma   90.00
#
_symmetry.space_group_name_H-M   'P 1'
#
loop_
_entity.id
_entity.type
_entity.pdbx_description
1 polymer ?
#
loop_
_entity_poly.entity_id
_entity_poly.type
_entity_poly.pdbx_seq_one_letter_code
_entity_poly.pdbx_strand_id
1 'polypeptide(L)'
;MTAAGEDGSEDGSQRDHPTHRPAYVLHDHRRPRPHFDLRLEEGGALRSWAVPKGLPTTSRHDRLAVAVDDHAMDHLTYTDEDKSVADTGWWEEESRDDHRIVFVLHGRTSSRRYALIRTDRDWLLHLTKDQPSG
;
A
#
# COMPACT_ATOMS: atom_id res chain seq x y z
N MET A 1 32.90 51.50 -23.88
CA MET A 1 33.22 50.10 -24.20
C MET A 1 33.34 49.38 -22.87
N THR A 2 32.26 48.71 -22.44
CA THR A 2 32.23 47.88 -21.24
C THR A 2 31.72 46.50 -21.67
N ALA A 3 32.43 45.48 -21.21
CA ALA A 3 32.44 44.13 -21.73
C ALA A 3 31.08 43.40 -21.59
N ALA A 4 30.81 42.56 -22.59
CA ALA A 4 29.85 41.48 -22.54
C ALA A 4 30.32 40.41 -21.54
N GLY A 5 29.39 39.85 -20.79
CA GLY A 5 29.57 38.60 -20.06
C GLY A 5 28.56 37.59 -20.61
N GLU A 6 29.05 36.56 -21.28
CA GLU A 6 28.31 35.34 -21.58
C GLU A 6 29.04 34.14 -20.96
N ASP A 7 28.22 33.30 -20.36
CA ASP A 7 28.26 31.83 -20.22
C ASP A 7 29.38 31.12 -19.43
N GLY A 8 28.94 30.10 -18.68
CA GLY A 8 29.80 29.19 -17.91
C GLY A 8 29.07 28.47 -16.77
N SER A 9 28.27 27.46 -17.13
CA SER A 9 27.88 26.23 -16.42
C SER A 9 28.95 25.68 -15.44
N GLU A 10 28.74 24.84 -14.42
CA GLU A 10 27.82 23.74 -14.06
C GLU A 10 27.92 23.51 -12.51
N ASP A 11 26.94 22.84 -11.89
CA ASP A 11 27.07 21.79 -10.83
C ASP A 11 25.70 21.63 -10.13
N GLY A 12 25.06 20.47 -10.02
CA GLY A 12 25.41 19.11 -10.37
C GLY A 12 24.27 18.17 -9.97
N SER A 13 24.20 17.05 -10.68
CA SER A 13 23.47 15.83 -10.35
C SER A 13 21.94 15.90 -10.25
N GLN A 14 21.31 15.56 -11.37
CA GLN A 14 20.17 14.64 -11.35
C GLN A 14 20.42 13.54 -10.32
N ARG A 15 19.52 13.38 -9.34
CA ARG A 15 19.27 12.05 -8.80
C ARG A 15 18.03 11.56 -9.50
N ASP A 16 18.25 10.86 -10.62
CA ASP A 16 17.33 9.81 -11.04
C ASP A 16 17.26 8.82 -9.87
N HIS A 17 16.37 9.09 -8.91
CA HIS A 17 15.93 8.04 -8.03
C HIS A 17 15.14 7.11 -8.94
N PRO A 18 15.51 5.82 -9.07
CA PRO A 18 14.53 4.86 -9.56
C PRO A 18 13.28 5.10 -8.72
N THR A 19 12.14 5.33 -9.37
CA THR A 19 10.87 5.61 -8.71
C THR A 19 10.56 4.42 -7.81
N HIS A 20 10.94 4.54 -6.53
CA HIS A 20 10.74 3.48 -5.55
C HIS A 20 9.24 3.32 -5.41
N ARG A 21 8.72 2.21 -5.93
CA ARG A 21 7.31 1.87 -5.79
C ARG A 21 7.14 1.26 -4.41
N PRO A 22 6.34 1.87 -3.52
CA PRO A 22 6.22 1.39 -2.16
C PRO A 22 5.59 -0.01 -2.18
N ALA A 23 6.20 -0.94 -1.45
CA ALA A 23 5.81 -2.33 -1.46
C ALA A 23 4.49 -2.56 -0.71
N TYR A 24 3.77 -3.62 -1.07
CA TYR A 24 2.72 -4.17 -0.23
C TYR A 24 2.86 -5.68 -0.10
N VAL A 25 2.31 -6.20 0.99
CA VAL A 25 2.13 -7.64 1.18
C VAL A 25 0.76 -7.92 1.79
N LEU A 26 0.14 -8.99 1.31
CA LEU A 26 -1.03 -9.60 1.91
C LEU A 26 -0.60 -10.96 2.47
N HIS A 27 -0.61 -11.11 3.80
CA HIS A 27 -0.39 -12.42 4.41
C HIS A 27 -1.71 -13.14 4.65
N ASP A 28 -1.76 -14.44 4.42
CA ASP A 28 -2.75 -15.34 5.01
C ASP A 28 -2.22 -15.83 6.36
N HIS A 29 -2.92 -15.51 7.44
CA HIS A 29 -2.53 -15.83 8.81
C HIS A 29 -3.61 -16.66 9.49
N ARG A 30 -3.29 -17.92 9.79
CA ARG A 30 -4.29 -18.95 10.16
C ARG A 30 -4.57 -19.03 11.66
N ARG A 31 -3.83 -18.29 12.49
CA ARG A 31 -3.93 -18.34 13.97
C ARG A 31 -3.96 -16.94 14.61
N PRO A 32 -4.63 -16.78 15.77
CA PRO A 32 -5.50 -17.76 16.42
C PRO A 32 -6.82 -18.00 15.68
N ARG A 33 -7.26 -17.04 14.86
CA ARG A 33 -8.37 -17.19 13.90
C ARG A 33 -7.86 -16.81 12.52
N PRO A 34 -8.30 -17.50 11.44
CA PRO A 34 -7.93 -17.12 10.09
C PRO A 34 -8.29 -15.67 9.77
N HIS A 35 -7.31 -14.91 9.28
CA HIS A 35 -7.45 -13.55 8.78
C HIS A 35 -6.36 -13.26 7.76
N PHE A 36 -6.50 -12.15 7.06
CA PHE A 36 -5.41 -11.63 6.22
C PHE A 36 -4.78 -10.41 6.88
N ASP A 37 -3.46 -10.27 6.79
CA ASP A 37 -2.78 -9.02 7.15
C ASP A 37 -2.47 -8.24 5.87
N LEU A 38 -3.16 -7.11 5.65
CA LEU A 38 -2.81 -6.14 4.61
C LEU A 38 -1.74 -5.20 5.16
N ARG A 39 -0.64 -5.04 4.43
CA ARG A 39 0.50 -4.23 4.85
C ARG A 39 0.97 -3.36 3.71
N LEU A 40 1.06 -2.06 3.95
CA LEU A 40 1.46 -1.04 2.98
C LEU A 40 2.74 -0.36 3.46
N GLU A 41 3.78 -0.33 2.62
CA GLU A 41 4.99 0.42 2.93
C GLU A 41 4.71 1.93 2.93
N GLU A 42 5.02 2.60 4.04
CA GLU A 42 4.96 4.05 4.19
C GLU A 42 6.03 4.50 5.18
N GLY A 43 6.88 5.46 4.77
CA GLY A 43 7.90 6.04 5.67
C GLY A 43 8.92 5.05 6.23
N GLY A 44 9.22 3.96 5.54
CA GLY A 44 10.17 2.93 5.99
C GLY A 44 9.59 1.91 6.97
N ALA A 45 8.26 1.87 7.15
CA ALA A 45 7.55 0.86 7.92
C ALA A 45 6.35 0.32 7.15
N LEU A 46 5.78 -0.78 7.63
CA LEU A 46 4.58 -1.40 7.09
C LEU A 46 3.35 -1.02 7.91
N ARG A 47 2.58 -0.05 7.42
CA ARG A 47 1.24 0.29 7.94
C ARG A 47 0.35 -0.92 7.76
N SER A 48 -0.24 -1.42 8.84
CA SER A 48 -0.78 -2.77 8.88
C SER A 48 -2.23 -2.83 9.36
N TRP A 49 -3.03 -3.67 8.70
CA TRP A 49 -4.40 -3.97 9.08
C TRP A 49 -4.68 -5.47 9.04
N ALA A 50 -5.29 -6.00 10.08
CA ALA A 50 -5.90 -7.32 10.06
C ALA A 50 -7.29 -7.26 9.41
N VAL A 51 -7.54 -8.12 8.43
CA VAL A 51 -8.77 -8.18 7.63
C VAL A 51 -9.39 -9.59 7.79
N PRO A 52 -10.27 -9.79 8.80
CA PRO A 52 -10.73 -11.13 9.19
C PRO A 52 -11.43 -11.93 8.10
N LYS A 53 -12.02 -11.26 7.12
CA LYS A 53 -12.74 -11.88 6.00
C LYS A 53 -12.04 -11.68 4.65
N GLY A 54 -10.75 -11.33 4.67
CA GLY A 54 -9.94 -11.03 3.49
C GLY A 54 -10.35 -9.76 2.76
N LEU A 55 -9.58 -9.40 1.72
CA LEU A 55 -9.89 -8.26 0.88
C LEU A 55 -11.28 -8.44 0.22
N PRO A 56 -12.09 -7.38 0.08
CA PRO A 56 -13.36 -7.47 -0.62
C PRO A 56 -13.14 -7.86 -2.09
N THR A 57 -13.88 -8.87 -2.55
CA THR A 57 -13.86 -9.32 -3.96
C THR A 57 -14.96 -8.68 -4.80
N THR A 58 -15.94 -8.02 -4.16
CA THR A 58 -17.03 -7.28 -4.80
C THR A 58 -17.23 -5.94 -4.11
N SER A 59 -17.76 -4.95 -4.82
CA SER A 59 -18.08 -3.61 -4.28
C SER A 59 -19.40 -3.54 -3.50
N ARG A 60 -20.08 -4.68 -3.29
CA ARG A 60 -21.39 -4.73 -2.61
C ARG A 60 -21.28 -4.77 -1.10
N HIS A 61 -20.14 -5.22 -0.58
CA HIS A 61 -19.95 -5.44 0.85
C HIS A 61 -18.55 -5.03 1.26
N ASP A 62 -18.50 -4.20 2.31
CA ASP A 62 -17.24 -3.79 2.92
C ASP A 62 -16.72 -4.87 3.86
N ARG A 63 -15.41 -4.83 4.12
CA ARG A 63 -14.73 -5.74 5.05
C ARG A 63 -14.16 -4.93 6.21
N LEU A 64 -14.33 -5.43 7.43
CA LEU A 64 -13.64 -4.86 8.58
C LEU A 64 -12.11 -4.98 8.37
N ALA A 65 -11.42 -3.87 8.59
CA ALA A 65 -9.96 -3.78 8.63
C ALA A 65 -9.56 -3.16 9.97
N VAL A 66 -8.98 -3.97 10.85
CA VAL A 66 -8.55 -3.56 12.19
C VAL A 66 -7.11 -3.09 12.08
N ALA A 67 -6.85 -1.83 12.42
CA ALA A 67 -5.48 -1.33 12.44
C ALA A 67 -4.68 -2.06 13.53
N VAL A 68 -3.46 -2.46 13.20
CA VAL A 68 -2.50 -3.06 14.13
C VAL A 68 -1.20 -2.27 14.09
N ASP A 69 -0.30 -2.54 15.03
CA ASP A 69 1.00 -1.87 15.08
C ASP A 69 1.75 -2.00 13.75
N ASP A 70 2.53 -0.98 13.43
CA ASP A 70 3.38 -0.99 12.23
C ASP A 70 4.41 -2.12 12.34
N HIS A 71 4.79 -2.69 11.20
CA HIS A 71 5.79 -3.76 11.15
C HIS A 71 7.04 -3.30 10.40
N ALA A 72 8.19 -3.88 10.73
CA ALA A 72 9.44 -3.61 10.02
C ALA A 72 9.41 -4.14 8.58
N MET A 73 10.23 -3.57 7.70
CA MET A 73 10.27 -3.92 6.28
C MET A 73 10.56 -5.41 6.01
N ASP A 74 11.34 -6.06 6.86
CA ASP A 74 11.65 -7.50 6.73
C ASP A 74 10.40 -8.39 6.82
N HIS A 75 9.27 -7.87 7.33
CA HIS A 75 7.99 -8.58 7.29
C HIS A 75 7.41 -8.75 5.88
N LEU A 76 7.89 -8.04 4.85
CA LEU A 76 7.40 -8.17 3.47
C LEU A 76 7.49 -9.61 2.94
N THR A 77 8.48 -10.37 3.39
CA THR A 77 8.75 -11.75 2.92
C THR A 77 8.62 -12.78 4.02
N TYR A 78 8.16 -12.37 5.21
CA TYR A 78 8.07 -13.24 6.37
C TYR A 78 7.03 -14.34 6.19
N THR A 79 7.41 -15.57 6.55
CA THR A 79 6.52 -16.72 6.58
C THR A 79 6.85 -17.61 7.78
N ASP A 80 5.85 -18.27 8.33
CA ASP A 80 6.01 -19.30 9.37
C ASP A 80 5.02 -20.46 9.13
N GLU A 81 4.82 -21.34 10.13
CA GLU A 81 3.88 -22.46 10.04
C GLU A 81 2.43 -22.01 9.76
N ASP A 82 2.00 -20.87 10.29
CA ASP A 82 0.62 -20.38 10.23
C ASP A 82 0.44 -19.15 9.35
N LYS A 83 1.53 -18.51 8.91
CA LYS A 83 1.56 -17.28 8.12
C LYS A 83 2.30 -17.48 6.81
N SER A 84 1.64 -17.16 5.69
CA SER A 84 2.27 -17.18 4.37
C SER A 84 1.89 -15.95 3.53
N VAL A 85 2.70 -15.63 2.53
CA VAL A 85 2.41 -14.52 1.59
C VAL A 85 1.36 -14.96 0.58
N ALA A 86 0.14 -14.43 0.71
CA ALA A 86 -0.98 -14.69 -0.20
C ALA A 86 -0.87 -13.85 -1.49
N ASP A 87 -0.47 -12.59 -1.38
CA ASP A 87 -0.16 -11.72 -2.53
C ASP A 87 0.88 -10.66 -2.13
N THR A 88 1.57 -10.08 -3.10
CA THR A 88 2.56 -9.02 -2.88
C THR A 88 2.81 -8.26 -4.17
N GLY A 89 3.36 -7.07 -4.06
CA GLY A 89 3.72 -6.23 -5.17
C GLY A 89 4.02 -4.83 -4.67
N TRP A 90 3.49 -3.83 -5.37
CA TRP A 90 3.57 -2.43 -4.97
C TRP A 90 2.19 -1.81 -4.88
N TRP A 91 2.08 -0.69 -4.18
CA TRP A 91 0.83 0.05 -4.06
C TRP A 91 1.01 1.50 -4.49
N GLU A 92 -0.09 2.13 -4.87
CA GLU A 92 -0.16 3.54 -5.22
C GLU A 92 -1.27 4.19 -4.40
N GLU A 93 -0.95 5.29 -3.71
CA GLU A 93 -1.97 6.16 -3.16
C GLU A 93 -2.53 7.05 -4.26
N GLU A 94 -3.85 7.04 -4.44
CA GLU A 94 -4.52 7.97 -5.35
C GLU A 94 -5.04 9.21 -4.63
N SER A 95 -5.56 9.05 -3.41
CA SER A 95 -6.02 10.18 -2.59
C SER A 95 -6.13 9.81 -1.12
N ARG A 96 -5.97 10.81 -0.25
CA ARG A 96 -6.12 10.67 1.20
C ARG A 96 -6.76 11.92 1.79
N ASP A 97 -7.71 11.70 2.71
CA ASP A 97 -8.25 12.70 3.63
C ASP A 97 -8.30 12.11 5.06
N ASP A 98 -8.85 12.86 6.02
CA ASP A 98 -8.92 12.43 7.42
C ASP A 98 -9.73 11.15 7.64
N HIS A 99 -10.64 10.79 6.73
CA HIS A 99 -11.53 9.65 6.88
C HIS A 99 -11.29 8.57 5.85
N ARG A 100 -10.48 8.80 4.83
CA ARG A 100 -10.39 7.89 3.70
C ARG A 100 -9.01 7.89 3.06
N ILE A 101 -8.54 6.70 2.71
CA ILE A 101 -7.38 6.48 1.84
C ILE A 101 -7.89 5.68 0.64
N VAL A 102 -7.68 6.19 -0.57
CA VAL A 102 -7.97 5.49 -1.83
C VAL A 102 -6.65 5.10 -2.46
N PHE A 103 -6.52 3.82 -2.81
CA PHE A 103 -5.26 3.27 -3.27
C PHE A 103 -5.48 2.11 -4.24
N VAL A 104 -4.44 1.81 -5.02
CA VAL A 104 -4.37 0.65 -5.91
C VAL A 104 -3.31 -0.31 -5.38
N LEU A 105 -3.66 -1.59 -5.31
CA LEU A 105 -2.71 -2.68 -5.10
C LEU A 105 -2.37 -3.28 -6.46
N HIS A 106 -1.10 -3.26 -6.83
CA HIS A 106 -0.58 -3.90 -8.03
C HIS A 106 0.05 -5.23 -7.64
N GLY A 107 -0.80 -6.25 -7.51
CA GLY A 107 -0.39 -7.59 -7.09
C GLY A 107 0.26 -8.41 -8.19
N ARG A 108 0.56 -9.66 -7.87
CA ARG A 108 1.25 -10.58 -8.79
C ARG A 108 0.49 -10.82 -10.09
N THR A 109 -0.85 -10.80 -10.04
CA THR A 109 -1.71 -11.21 -11.16
C THR A 109 -2.70 -10.13 -11.60
N SER A 110 -3.00 -9.14 -10.76
CA SER A 110 -3.97 -8.10 -11.08
C SER A 110 -3.73 -6.83 -10.29
N SER A 111 -4.17 -5.71 -10.84
CA SER A 111 -4.27 -4.45 -10.12
C SER A 111 -5.69 -4.24 -9.64
N ARG A 112 -5.87 -3.83 -8.38
CA ARG A 112 -7.19 -3.61 -7.79
C ARG A 112 -7.23 -2.35 -6.93
N ARG A 113 -8.30 -1.58 -7.09
CA ARG A 113 -8.50 -0.31 -6.38
C ARG A 113 -9.43 -0.49 -5.19
N TYR A 114 -8.99 0.05 -4.06
CA TYR A 114 -9.65 -0.05 -2.78
C TYR A 114 -9.77 1.32 -2.12
N ALA A 115 -10.64 1.39 -1.12
CA ALA A 115 -10.65 2.47 -0.15
C ALA A 115 -10.62 1.90 1.26
N LEU A 116 -9.72 2.41 2.11
CA LEU A 116 -9.81 2.29 3.55
C LEU A 116 -10.60 3.49 4.08
N ILE A 117 -11.66 3.24 4.82
CA ILE A 117 -12.59 4.24 5.36
C ILE A 117 -12.57 4.15 6.88
N ARG A 118 -12.11 5.21 7.54
CA ARG A 118 -12.04 5.31 9.00
C ARG A 118 -13.44 5.51 9.58
N THR A 119 -13.76 4.71 10.58
CA THR A 119 -14.95 4.84 11.42
C THR A 119 -14.55 5.27 12.83
N ASP A 120 -15.52 5.44 13.73
CA ASP A 120 -15.25 5.78 15.13
C ASP A 120 -14.49 4.68 15.89
N ARG A 121 -14.47 3.44 15.38
CA ARG A 121 -13.89 2.27 16.07
C ARG A 121 -12.73 1.63 15.32
N ASP A 122 -12.90 1.43 14.02
CA ASP A 122 -11.97 0.68 13.16
C ASP A 122 -11.99 1.25 11.73
N TRP A 123 -11.42 0.52 10.76
CA TRP A 123 -11.52 0.83 9.35
C TRP A 123 -12.44 -0.15 8.61
N LEU A 124 -13.04 0.33 7.52
CA LEU A 124 -13.69 -0.49 6.51
C LEU A 124 -12.81 -0.49 5.25
N LEU A 125 -12.58 -1.66 4.70
CA LEU A 125 -11.97 -1.84 3.40
C LEU A 125 -13.07 -2.08 2.36
N HIS A 126 -13.11 -1.23 1.35
CA HIS A 126 -14.08 -1.24 0.26
C HIS A 126 -13.38 -1.48 -1.07
N LEU A 127 -13.89 -2.40 -1.90
CA LEU A 127 -13.47 -2.52 -3.29
C LEU A 127 -14.26 -1.50 -4.12
N THR A 128 -13.59 -0.57 -4.77
CA THR A 128 -14.29 0.48 -5.55
C THR A 128 -14.97 -0.11 -6.80
N LYS A 129 -16.04 0.52 -7.27
CA LYS A 129 -16.67 0.13 -8.55
C LYS A 129 -15.75 0.43 -9.73
N ASP A 130 -15.16 1.62 -9.72
CA ASP A 130 -14.16 2.02 -10.69
C ASP A 130 -12.86 1.30 -10.34
N GLN A 131 -12.38 0.45 -11.24
CA GLN A 131 -11.14 -0.31 -11.12
C GLN A 131 -10.15 0.21 -12.18
N PRO A 132 -8.83 0.09 -11.94
CA PRO A 132 -7.84 0.49 -12.93
C PRO A 132 -8.03 -0.33 -14.21
N SER A 133 -7.81 0.31 -15.36
CA SER A 133 -7.74 -0.38 -16.64
C SER A 133 -6.59 -1.39 -16.59
N GLY A 134 -6.86 -2.64 -16.99
CA GLY A 134 -5.86 -3.71 -17.07
C GLY A 134 -4.84 -3.49 -18.17
#